data_AF-A0A7V3A470-F1
#
_entry.id   AF-A0A7V3A470-F1
#
_cell.length_a   1.000
_cell.length_b   1.000
_cell.length_c   1.000
_cell.angle_alpha   90.00
_cell.angle_beta   90.00
_cell.angle_gamma   90.00
#
_symmetry.space_group_name_H-M   'P 1'
#
loop_
_entity.id
_entity.type
_entity.pdbx_description
1 polymer ?
#
loop_
_entity_poly.entity_id
_entity_poly.type
_entity_poly.pdbx_seq_one_letter_code
_entity_poly.pdbx_strand_id
1 'polypeptide(L)'
;MKPTSEKVKQKSSIKAETKIILSQEGINEFLRRKVQPQRFELADGTEKLGILLKNYTPAHLQKLILQEFAASIELTITELVPVRKDLLDLTKLIAFSVLYMQYDINAWEAVCNSSIVKQWNRIHPKYPIDHKTQSNPSILKTFVNERSHEIGMVKNYIAQTTKQKLNPKDPGMDGNLPYLMIDKFLSNLRPLVWLLITSQQHDRSTFELLNELAQLLVHSVSRSYICEYIGLLVIELVSFLVSIPRKKTNILLSTTPHSPNFAPTEGEGGISVIWKIRPKRNIPGDRIRLSIVICDQAAADWELGAKITSRANIEVTKKTLKELYDDTNLNAESISLGLYYLSFLKEVCTNHGITFQAFVTTGIKGNSYINLTFYF
;
A
#
# COMPACT_ATOMS: atom_id res chain seq x y z
N MET A 1 19.85 -1.58 -45.68
CA MET A 1 19.13 -2.12 -44.52
C MET A 1 19.93 -1.77 -43.27
N LYS A 2 19.42 -0.88 -42.41
CA LYS A 2 19.99 -0.63 -41.07
C LYS A 2 19.21 -1.51 -40.07
N PRO A 3 19.87 -2.22 -39.15
CA PRO A 3 19.17 -3.00 -38.14
C PRO A 3 18.58 -2.05 -37.09
N THR A 4 17.29 -2.23 -36.84
CA THR A 4 16.51 -1.54 -35.82
C THR A 4 17.01 -1.97 -34.45
N SER A 5 17.56 -1.03 -33.68
CA SER A 5 17.91 -1.22 -32.28
C SER A 5 16.66 -1.60 -31.47
N GLU A 6 16.63 -2.83 -30.94
CA GLU A 6 15.71 -3.22 -29.88
C GLU A 6 15.92 -2.31 -28.67
N LYS A 7 14.95 -1.44 -28.39
CA LYS A 7 14.90 -0.71 -27.12
C LYS A 7 14.74 -1.72 -26.00
N VAL A 8 15.82 -2.02 -25.30
CA VAL A 8 15.81 -2.70 -23.99
C VAL A 8 14.86 -1.92 -23.10
N LYS A 9 13.71 -2.52 -22.75
CA LYS A 9 12.75 -1.95 -21.80
C LYS A 9 13.48 -1.72 -20.47
N GLN A 10 13.80 -0.47 -20.18
CA GLN A 10 14.43 -0.07 -18.93
C GLN A 10 13.52 -0.52 -17.78
N LYS A 11 14.04 -1.38 -16.89
CA LYS A 11 13.29 -1.85 -15.71
C LYS A 11 12.90 -0.63 -14.88
N SER A 12 11.61 -0.50 -14.56
CA SER A 12 11.10 0.53 -13.67
C SER A 12 11.88 0.50 -12.34
N SER A 13 12.38 1.65 -11.93
CA SER A 13 13.14 1.86 -10.69
C SER A 13 12.65 3.11 -9.99
N ILE A 14 12.61 3.06 -8.66
CA ILE A 14 12.38 4.22 -7.79
C ILE A 14 13.76 4.76 -7.41
N LYS A 15 14.01 6.03 -7.72
CA LYS A 15 15.30 6.69 -7.51
C LYS A 15 15.39 7.33 -6.12
N ALA A 16 14.25 7.79 -5.61
CA ALA A 16 14.12 8.43 -4.31
C ALA A 16 14.69 7.54 -3.18
N GLU A 17 15.49 8.14 -2.31
CA GLU A 17 16.00 7.45 -1.13
C GLU A 17 14.87 7.19 -0.14
N THR A 18 14.66 5.94 0.25
CA THR A 18 13.52 5.53 1.07
C THR A 18 14.02 4.77 2.30
N LYS A 19 13.66 5.24 3.49
CA LYS A 19 13.92 4.55 4.76
C LYS A 19 12.84 3.49 4.96
N ILE A 20 13.24 2.24 5.17
CA ILE A 20 12.34 1.12 5.47
C ILE A 20 12.57 0.71 6.92
N ILE A 21 11.57 0.91 7.76
CA ILE A 21 11.58 0.46 9.14
C ILE A 21 11.10 -0.98 9.19
N LEU A 22 11.91 -1.85 9.78
CA LEU A 22 11.64 -3.27 9.84
C LEU A 22 10.64 -3.61 10.96
N SER A 23 9.79 -4.58 10.70
CA SER A 23 9.01 -5.26 11.74
C SER A 23 9.91 -6.19 12.56
N GLN A 24 9.40 -6.75 13.66
CA GLN A 24 10.16 -7.75 14.42
C GLN A 24 10.55 -8.96 13.55
N GLU A 25 9.64 -9.41 12.69
CA GLU A 25 9.91 -10.51 11.76
C GLU A 25 10.98 -10.12 10.73
N GLY A 26 10.91 -8.89 10.21
CA GLY A 26 11.93 -8.34 9.32
C GLY A 26 13.31 -8.27 9.99
N ILE A 27 13.39 -7.80 11.24
CA ILE A 27 14.64 -7.76 12.01
C ILE A 27 15.23 -9.16 12.15
N ASN A 28 14.42 -10.13 12.58
CA ASN A 28 14.84 -11.52 12.75
C ASN A 28 15.39 -12.12 11.44
N GLU A 29 14.70 -11.88 10.31
CA GLU A 29 15.13 -12.39 9.01
C GLU A 29 16.44 -11.76 8.52
N PHE A 30 16.62 -10.45 8.71
CA PHE A 30 17.84 -9.75 8.33
C PHE A 30 19.04 -10.24 9.15
N LEU A 31 18.86 -10.38 10.47
CA LEU A 31 19.89 -10.93 11.37
C LEU A 31 20.23 -12.39 11.01
N ARG A 32 19.23 -13.21 10.67
CA ARG A 32 19.44 -14.59 10.18
C ARG A 32 20.29 -14.64 8.92
N ARG A 33 20.16 -13.64 8.04
CA ARG A 33 20.97 -13.46 6.83
C ARG A 33 22.30 -12.74 7.06
N LYS A 34 22.65 -12.45 8.32
CA LYS A 34 23.85 -11.70 8.72
C LYS A 34 23.91 -10.28 8.15
N VAL A 35 22.76 -9.67 7.88
CA VAL A 35 22.65 -8.26 7.48
C VAL A 35 22.23 -7.47 8.71
N GLN A 36 23.05 -6.53 9.16
CA GLN A 36 22.71 -5.69 10.31
C GLN A 36 21.85 -4.48 9.89
N PRO A 37 20.64 -4.33 10.44
CA PRO A 37 19.84 -3.13 10.23
C PRO A 37 20.49 -1.90 10.87
N GLN A 38 20.24 -0.73 10.27
CA GLN A 38 20.69 0.56 10.80
C GLN A 38 19.64 1.13 11.76
N ARG A 39 20.06 1.95 12.72
CA ARG A 39 19.16 2.73 13.55
C ARG A 39 18.79 4.03 12.82
N PHE A 40 17.50 4.35 12.79
CA PHE A 40 16.98 5.60 12.28
C PHE A 40 16.18 6.30 13.39
N GLU A 41 16.43 7.59 13.57
CA GLU A 41 15.48 8.46 14.28
C GLU A 41 14.33 8.80 13.33
N LEU A 42 13.10 8.55 13.78
CA LEU A 42 11.89 8.90 13.05
C LEU A 42 11.44 10.33 13.36
N ALA A 43 10.56 10.88 12.52
CA ALA A 43 9.98 12.21 12.72
C ALA A 43 9.18 12.38 14.04
N ASP A 44 8.87 11.29 14.75
CA ASP A 44 8.27 11.31 16.10
C ASP A 44 9.31 11.22 17.24
N GLY A 45 10.61 11.22 16.92
CA GLY A 45 11.72 11.11 17.88
C GLY A 45 11.99 9.68 18.35
N THR A 46 11.32 8.67 17.79
CA THR A 46 11.60 7.27 18.16
C THR A 46 12.73 6.69 17.33
N GLU A 47 13.65 5.98 17.98
CA GLU A 47 14.66 5.18 17.28
C GLU A 47 14.08 3.83 16.87
N LYS A 48 14.22 3.48 15.59
CA LYS A 48 13.83 2.16 15.07
C LYS A 48 14.89 1.57 14.15
N LEU A 49 14.90 0.24 14.07
CA LEU A 49 15.77 -0.50 13.17
C LEU A 49 15.18 -0.57 11.76
N GLY A 50 16.02 -0.33 10.77
CA GLY A 50 15.60 -0.27 9.38
C GLY A 50 16.72 -0.48 8.38
N ILE A 51 16.41 -0.25 7.11
CA ILE A 51 17.37 -0.18 6.01
C ILE A 51 17.09 1.05 5.15
N LEU A 52 18.13 1.61 4.54
CA LEU A 52 18.00 2.66 3.54
C LEU A 52 18.05 2.05 2.14
N LEU A 53 17.00 2.25 1.33
CA LEU A 53 16.98 1.83 -0.06
C LEU A 53 17.28 3.03 -0.98
N LYS A 54 18.23 2.84 -1.90
CA LYS A 54 18.57 3.79 -2.97
C LYS A 54 18.46 3.08 -4.32
N ASN A 55 17.88 3.73 -5.33
CA ASN A 55 17.76 3.19 -6.70
C ASN A 55 17.28 1.73 -6.74
N TYR A 56 16.09 1.47 -6.21
CA TYR A 56 15.57 0.10 -6.03
C TYR A 56 14.45 -0.23 -7.02
N THR A 57 14.21 -1.53 -7.22
CA THR A 57 13.08 -1.99 -8.02
C THR A 57 11.80 -2.05 -7.17
N PRO A 58 10.63 -1.64 -7.70
CA PRO A 58 9.37 -1.75 -6.98
C PRO A 58 9.08 -3.17 -6.47
N ALA A 59 9.50 -4.19 -7.23
CA ALA A 59 9.32 -5.60 -6.86
C ALA A 59 10.03 -5.98 -5.55
N HIS A 60 11.21 -5.42 -5.27
CA HIS A 60 11.94 -5.70 -4.03
C HIS A 60 11.21 -5.13 -2.81
N LEU A 61 10.76 -3.88 -2.89
CA LEU A 61 10.02 -3.25 -1.79
C LEU A 61 8.68 -3.94 -1.57
N GLN A 62 7.92 -4.22 -2.63
CA GLN A 62 6.66 -4.94 -2.52
C GLN A 62 6.84 -6.30 -1.85
N LYS A 63 7.93 -7.03 -2.16
CA LYS A 63 8.23 -8.28 -1.48
C LYS A 63 8.45 -8.09 0.03
N LEU A 64 9.19 -7.06 0.45
CA LEU A 64 9.36 -6.77 1.88
C LEU A 64 8.03 -6.47 2.59
N ILE A 65 7.10 -5.78 1.90
CA ILE A 65 5.76 -5.49 2.43
C ILE A 65 4.94 -6.78 2.55
N LEU A 66 4.86 -7.56 1.47
CA LEU A 66 4.04 -8.78 1.41
C LEU A 66 4.53 -9.90 2.35
N GLN A 67 5.82 -9.91 2.68
CA GLN A 67 6.41 -10.78 3.68
C GLN A 67 6.32 -10.22 5.10
N GLU A 68 5.66 -9.07 5.28
CA GLU A 68 5.48 -8.39 6.57
C GLU A 68 6.80 -7.99 7.25
N PHE A 69 7.88 -7.84 6.47
CA PHE A 69 9.18 -7.41 6.96
C PHE A 69 9.26 -5.89 7.13
N ALA A 70 8.48 -5.13 6.34
CA ALA A 70 8.39 -3.68 6.45
C ALA A 70 7.22 -3.27 7.35
N ALA A 71 7.51 -2.57 8.46
CA ALA A 71 6.50 -2.00 9.36
C ALA A 71 6.10 -0.58 8.95
N SER A 72 7.08 0.24 8.54
CA SER A 72 6.82 1.54 7.95
C SER A 72 7.85 1.92 6.91
N ILE A 73 7.45 2.80 6.01
CA ILE A 73 8.24 3.29 4.88
C ILE A 73 8.22 4.81 4.98
N GLU A 74 9.37 5.45 4.92
CA GLU A 74 9.49 6.90 5.01
C GLU A 74 10.27 7.46 3.82
N LEU A 75 9.72 8.51 3.23
CA LEU A 75 10.34 9.30 2.18
C LEU A 75 10.40 10.77 2.65
N THR A 76 11.60 11.32 2.67
CA THR A 76 11.82 12.74 2.97
C THR A 76 11.91 13.53 1.66
N ILE A 77 11.13 14.61 1.56
CA ILE A 77 10.96 15.42 0.36
C ILE A 77 11.47 16.83 0.66
N THR A 78 12.60 17.18 0.05
CA THR A 78 13.16 18.53 0.06
C THR A 78 12.64 19.34 -1.13
N GLU A 79 12.57 18.71 -2.31
CA GLU A 79 12.01 19.28 -3.54
C GLU A 79 11.03 18.31 -4.19
N LEU A 80 9.80 18.76 -4.46
CA LEU A 80 8.75 17.87 -4.98
C LEU A 80 8.93 17.48 -6.44
N VAL A 81 9.31 18.42 -7.32
CA VAL A 81 9.40 18.18 -8.77
C VAL A 81 10.23 16.93 -9.12
N PRO A 82 11.47 16.73 -8.60
CA PRO A 82 12.27 15.57 -8.95
C PRO A 82 11.73 14.25 -8.41
N VAL A 83 11.01 14.26 -7.28
CA VAL A 83 10.51 13.05 -6.62
C VAL A 83 9.02 12.78 -6.84
N ARG A 84 8.29 13.67 -7.53
CA ARG A 84 6.82 13.59 -7.70
C ARG A 84 6.37 12.25 -8.26
N LYS A 85 7.06 11.75 -9.29
CA LYS A 85 6.77 10.44 -9.90
C LYS A 85 7.04 9.30 -8.93
N ASP A 86 8.19 9.33 -8.27
CA ASP A 86 8.59 8.30 -7.31
C ASP A 86 7.62 8.25 -6.12
N LEU A 87 7.15 9.41 -5.64
CA LEU A 87 6.11 9.52 -4.60
C LEU A 87 4.79 8.87 -5.06
N LEU A 88 4.34 9.13 -6.30
CA LEU A 88 3.15 8.51 -6.87
C LEU A 88 3.29 6.98 -6.92
N ASP A 89 4.37 6.53 -7.56
CA ASP A 89 4.63 5.12 -7.83
C ASP A 89 4.82 4.34 -6.52
N LEU A 90 5.53 4.91 -5.54
CA LEU A 90 5.71 4.35 -4.21
C LEU A 90 4.38 4.23 -3.46
N THR A 91 3.57 5.28 -3.44
CA THR A 91 2.26 5.27 -2.76
C THR A 91 1.34 4.20 -3.35
N LYS A 92 1.28 4.14 -4.68
CA LYS A 92 0.51 3.11 -5.40
C LYS A 92 1.01 1.71 -5.10
N LEU A 93 2.33 1.49 -5.14
CA LEU A 93 2.94 0.20 -4.83
C LEU A 93 2.54 -0.30 -3.43
N ILE A 94 2.58 0.59 -2.44
CA ILE A 94 2.20 0.28 -1.05
C ILE A 94 0.72 -0.04 -0.97
N ALA A 95 -0.14 0.80 -1.56
CA ALA A 95 -1.59 0.58 -1.57
C ALA A 95 -1.98 -0.74 -2.28
N PHE A 96 -1.34 -1.08 -3.40
CA PHE A 96 -1.53 -2.37 -4.08
C PHE A 96 -1.09 -3.54 -3.21
N SER A 97 0.04 -3.40 -2.51
CA SER A 97 0.53 -4.44 -1.60
C SER A 97 -0.47 -4.70 -0.48
N VAL A 98 -1.10 -3.65 0.05
CA VAL A 98 -2.18 -3.75 1.04
C VAL A 98 -3.42 -4.46 0.46
N LEU A 99 -3.83 -4.15 -0.77
CA LEU A 99 -4.92 -4.88 -1.43
C LEU A 99 -4.61 -6.38 -1.58
N TYR A 100 -3.39 -6.73 -1.98
CA TYR A 100 -2.97 -8.13 -2.09
C TYR A 100 -3.01 -8.83 -0.72
N MET A 101 -2.59 -8.15 0.34
CA MET A 101 -2.68 -8.66 1.71
C MET A 101 -4.12 -8.87 2.16
N GLN A 102 -5.03 -7.94 1.85
CA GLN A 102 -6.45 -8.05 2.21
C GLN A 102 -7.14 -9.19 1.45
N TYR A 103 -6.83 -9.36 0.16
CA TYR A 103 -7.36 -10.48 -0.62
C TYR A 103 -6.92 -11.84 -0.03
N ASP A 104 -5.65 -11.97 0.38
CA ASP A 104 -5.17 -13.18 1.06
C ASP A 104 -5.90 -13.46 2.39
N ILE A 105 -6.24 -12.43 3.17
CA ILE A 105 -7.05 -12.59 4.38
C ILE A 105 -8.46 -13.08 4.04
N ASN A 106 -9.13 -12.42 3.11
CA ASN A 106 -10.50 -12.77 2.73
C ASN A 106 -10.56 -14.18 2.12
N ALA A 107 -9.58 -14.53 1.28
CA ALA A 107 -9.46 -15.87 0.72
C ALA A 107 -9.25 -16.92 1.82
N TRP A 108 -8.38 -16.64 2.79
CA TRP A 108 -8.16 -17.55 3.92
C TRP A 108 -9.41 -17.75 4.78
N GLU A 109 -10.18 -16.68 5.01
CA GLU A 109 -11.46 -16.75 5.70
C GLU A 109 -12.48 -17.61 4.93
N ALA A 110 -12.60 -17.42 3.61
CA ALA A 110 -13.44 -18.28 2.76
C ALA A 110 -13.01 -19.76 2.85
N VAL A 111 -11.70 -20.04 2.82
CA VAL A 111 -11.19 -21.41 3.00
C VAL A 111 -11.55 -21.97 4.38
N CYS A 112 -11.33 -21.22 5.47
CA CYS A 112 -11.65 -21.68 6.83
C CYS A 112 -13.15 -21.99 7.00
N ASN A 113 -14.01 -21.20 6.36
CA ASN A 113 -15.46 -21.36 6.44
C ASN A 113 -16.03 -22.40 5.45
N SER A 114 -15.21 -22.87 4.50
CA SER A 114 -15.60 -23.84 3.49
C SER A 114 -15.93 -25.21 4.06
N SER A 115 -16.74 -25.98 3.31
CA SER A 115 -17.04 -27.37 3.64
C SER A 115 -15.80 -28.26 3.66
N ILE A 116 -14.76 -27.93 2.88
CA ILE A 116 -13.48 -28.66 2.82
C ILE A 116 -12.82 -28.66 4.20
N VAL A 117 -12.66 -27.48 4.81
CA VAL A 117 -12.04 -27.35 6.13
C VAL A 117 -12.93 -27.94 7.22
N LYS A 118 -14.26 -27.76 7.13
CA LYS A 118 -15.20 -28.39 8.07
C LYS A 118 -15.09 -29.92 8.05
N GLN A 119 -15.00 -30.53 6.87
CA GLN A 119 -14.82 -31.96 6.71
C GLN A 119 -13.45 -32.42 7.22
N TRP A 120 -12.38 -31.69 6.90
CA TRP A 120 -11.04 -31.95 7.43
C TRP A 120 -11.04 -31.96 8.96
N ASN A 121 -11.61 -30.93 9.59
CA ASN A 121 -11.64 -30.79 11.05
C ASN A 121 -12.46 -31.90 11.72
N ARG A 122 -13.50 -32.41 11.04
CA ARG A 122 -14.27 -33.57 11.51
C ARG A 122 -13.45 -34.85 11.51
N ILE A 123 -12.59 -35.05 10.51
CA ILE A 123 -11.73 -36.24 10.37
C ILE A 123 -10.49 -36.12 11.27
N HIS A 124 -9.96 -34.90 11.44
CA HIS A 124 -8.71 -34.60 12.16
C HIS A 124 -8.91 -33.66 13.35
N PRO A 125 -9.69 -34.05 14.39
CA PRO A 125 -10.04 -33.16 15.50
C PRO A 125 -8.86 -32.72 16.36
N LYS A 126 -7.73 -33.46 16.33
CA LYS A 126 -6.50 -33.10 17.06
C LYS A 126 -5.71 -31.98 16.40
N TYR A 127 -5.90 -31.78 15.09
CA TYR A 127 -5.17 -30.79 14.29
C TYR A 127 -6.16 -30.01 13.41
N PRO A 128 -7.09 -29.27 14.03
CA PRO A 128 -8.05 -28.50 13.28
C PRO A 128 -7.35 -27.38 12.51
N ILE A 129 -7.83 -27.14 11.30
CA ILE A 129 -7.47 -25.99 10.50
C ILE A 129 -8.44 -24.87 10.85
N ASP A 130 -7.87 -23.79 11.37
CA ASP A 130 -8.54 -22.53 11.66
C ASP A 130 -7.61 -21.33 11.38
N HIS A 131 -8.01 -20.13 11.77
CA HIS A 131 -7.17 -18.94 11.62
C HIS A 131 -5.83 -19.03 12.40
N LYS A 132 -5.74 -19.81 13.48
CA LYS A 132 -4.50 -19.93 14.26
C LYS A 132 -3.53 -20.97 13.69
N THR A 133 -3.93 -21.69 12.64
CA THR A 133 -3.08 -22.70 11.98
C THR A 133 -1.73 -22.11 11.58
N GLN A 134 -0.67 -22.63 12.20
CA GLN A 134 0.70 -22.37 11.79
C GLN A 134 1.18 -23.48 10.87
N SER A 135 1.83 -23.10 9.78
CA SER A 135 2.30 -24.03 8.76
C SER A 135 3.79 -23.89 8.54
N ASN A 136 4.50 -25.00 8.39
CA ASN A 136 5.93 -24.98 8.08
C ASN A 136 6.16 -24.43 6.65
N PRO A 137 6.84 -23.27 6.49
CA PRO A 137 7.03 -22.64 5.19
C PRO A 137 7.81 -23.51 4.19
N SER A 138 8.76 -24.32 4.68
CA SER A 138 9.59 -25.19 3.84
C SER A 138 8.76 -26.31 3.22
N ILE A 139 7.90 -26.95 4.02
CA ILE A 139 7.01 -28.02 3.54
C ILE A 139 6.03 -27.47 2.50
N LEU A 140 5.42 -26.33 2.80
CA LEU A 140 4.48 -25.68 1.88
C LEU A 140 5.15 -25.27 0.56
N LYS A 141 6.40 -24.80 0.61
CA LYS A 141 7.15 -24.45 -0.59
C LYS A 141 7.43 -25.67 -1.46
N THR A 142 7.84 -26.79 -0.86
CA THR A 142 8.03 -28.05 -1.58
C THR A 142 6.72 -28.50 -2.24
N PHE A 143 5.63 -28.51 -1.49
CA PHE A 143 4.30 -28.86 -2.00
C PHE A 143 3.87 -27.99 -3.20
N VAL A 144 4.01 -26.67 -3.10
CA VAL A 144 3.63 -25.74 -4.18
C VAL A 144 4.44 -26.00 -5.45
N ASN A 145 5.71 -26.37 -5.31
CA ASN A 145 6.56 -26.70 -6.45
C ASN A 145 6.14 -28.02 -7.10
N GLU A 146 5.93 -29.06 -6.30
CA GLU A 146 5.53 -30.39 -6.76
C GLU A 146 4.18 -30.37 -7.49
N ARG A 147 3.22 -29.56 -7.01
CA ARG A 147 1.88 -29.43 -7.59
C ARG A 147 1.67 -28.16 -8.41
N SER A 148 2.74 -27.58 -8.93
CA SER A 148 2.70 -26.31 -9.67
C SER A 148 1.75 -26.33 -10.88
N HIS A 149 1.66 -27.45 -11.59
CA HIS A 149 0.74 -27.63 -12.72
C HIS A 149 -0.73 -27.58 -12.29
N GLU A 150 -1.11 -28.36 -11.27
CA GLU A 150 -2.47 -28.40 -10.73
C GLU A 150 -2.90 -27.05 -10.16
N ILE A 151 -2.01 -26.40 -9.41
CA ILE A 151 -2.23 -25.03 -8.91
C ILE A 151 -2.41 -24.07 -10.09
N GLY A 152 -1.64 -24.23 -11.17
CA GLY A 152 -1.79 -23.44 -12.40
C GLY A 152 -3.17 -23.58 -13.04
N MET A 153 -3.70 -24.81 -13.11
CA MET A 153 -5.06 -25.07 -13.62
C MET A 153 -6.13 -24.40 -12.76
N VAL A 154 -6.02 -24.52 -11.43
CA VAL A 154 -6.95 -23.89 -10.49
C VAL A 154 -6.89 -22.35 -10.58
N LYS A 155 -5.68 -21.78 -10.65
CA LYS A 155 -5.48 -20.34 -10.85
C LYS A 155 -6.13 -19.87 -12.15
N ASN A 156 -5.96 -20.61 -13.24
CA ASN A 156 -6.55 -20.28 -14.53
C ASN A 156 -8.08 -20.31 -14.48
N TYR A 157 -8.68 -21.28 -13.79
CA TYR A 157 -10.12 -21.34 -13.57
C TYR A 157 -10.61 -20.08 -12.83
N ILE A 158 -10.05 -19.77 -11.65
CA ILE A 158 -10.43 -18.59 -10.87
C ILE A 158 -10.24 -17.31 -11.70
N ALA A 159 -9.12 -17.19 -12.41
CA ALA A 159 -8.83 -16.04 -13.25
C ALA A 159 -9.86 -15.88 -14.38
N GLN A 160 -10.21 -16.95 -15.10
CA GLN A 160 -11.21 -16.90 -16.17
C GLN A 160 -12.60 -16.54 -15.65
N THR A 161 -13.04 -17.17 -14.56
CA THR A 161 -14.33 -16.85 -13.91
C THR A 161 -14.37 -15.40 -13.44
N THR A 162 -13.26 -14.89 -12.89
CA THR A 162 -13.15 -13.49 -12.48
C THR A 162 -13.30 -12.57 -13.69
N LYS A 163 -12.58 -12.83 -14.79
CA LYS A 163 -12.66 -12.03 -16.02
C LYS A 163 -14.07 -11.94 -16.59
N GLN A 164 -14.83 -13.04 -16.55
CA GLN A 164 -16.21 -13.07 -17.03
C GLN A 164 -17.16 -12.24 -16.17
N LYS A 165 -16.86 -12.08 -14.87
CA LYS A 165 -17.69 -11.35 -13.90
C LYS A 165 -17.34 -9.86 -13.79
N LEU A 166 -16.16 -9.45 -14.27
CA LEU A 166 -15.76 -8.04 -14.25
C LEU A 166 -16.62 -7.23 -15.22
N ASN A 167 -17.09 -6.08 -14.75
CA ASN A 167 -17.81 -5.14 -15.59
C ASN A 167 -16.82 -4.16 -16.23
N PRO A 168 -16.68 -4.14 -17.57
CA PRO A 168 -15.74 -3.24 -18.25
C PRO A 168 -16.08 -1.76 -18.09
N LYS A 169 -17.28 -1.43 -17.61
CA LYS A 169 -17.70 -0.04 -17.32
C LYS A 169 -17.28 0.44 -15.94
N ASP A 170 -16.76 -0.43 -15.06
CA ASP A 170 -16.33 -0.02 -13.74
C ASP A 170 -15.08 0.88 -13.83
N PRO A 171 -14.93 1.88 -12.94
CA PRO A 171 -13.74 2.73 -12.92
C PRO A 171 -12.44 1.93 -12.80
N GLY A 172 -11.42 2.29 -13.59
CA GLY A 172 -10.12 1.63 -13.56
C GLY A 172 -10.06 0.28 -14.30
N MET A 173 -11.12 -0.09 -15.03
CA MET A 173 -11.14 -1.28 -15.88
C MET A 173 -10.57 -1.06 -17.29
N ASP A 174 -9.99 0.11 -17.55
CA ASP A 174 -9.44 0.45 -18.86
C ASP A 174 -8.13 -0.31 -19.16
N GLY A 175 -8.07 -0.89 -20.36
CA GLY A 175 -6.87 -1.56 -20.87
C GLY A 175 -6.56 -2.90 -20.19
N ASN A 176 -5.27 -3.23 -20.13
CA ASN A 176 -4.81 -4.56 -19.69
C ASN A 176 -4.54 -4.67 -18.18
N LEU A 177 -4.66 -3.57 -17.44
CA LEU A 177 -4.25 -3.50 -16.04
C LEU A 177 -5.04 -4.46 -15.13
N PRO A 178 -6.39 -4.55 -15.19
CA PRO A 178 -7.16 -5.49 -14.37
C PRO A 178 -6.72 -6.95 -14.55
N TYR A 179 -6.41 -7.34 -15.78
CA TYR A 179 -5.97 -8.70 -16.11
C TYR A 179 -4.59 -9.02 -15.52
N LEU A 180 -3.67 -8.06 -15.53
CA LEU A 180 -2.37 -8.20 -14.87
C LEU A 180 -2.52 -8.28 -13.35
N MET A 181 -3.50 -7.58 -12.78
CA MET A 181 -3.76 -7.64 -11.33
C MET A 181 -4.31 -8.98 -10.88
N ILE A 182 -5.19 -9.62 -11.64
CA ILE A 182 -5.74 -10.96 -11.33
C ILE A 182 -4.61 -11.94 -11.04
N ASP A 183 -3.60 -12.01 -11.91
CA ASP A 183 -2.46 -12.90 -11.72
C ASP A 183 -1.64 -12.54 -10.47
N LYS A 184 -1.47 -11.24 -10.19
CA LYS A 184 -0.77 -10.77 -8.99
C LYS A 184 -1.51 -11.14 -7.69
N PHE A 185 -2.83 -10.96 -7.64
CA PHE A 185 -3.63 -11.35 -6.48
C PHE A 185 -3.51 -12.86 -6.21
N LEU A 186 -3.69 -13.69 -7.23
CA LEU A 186 -3.57 -15.14 -7.11
C LEU A 186 -2.14 -15.57 -6.74
N SER A 187 -1.13 -14.92 -7.29
CA SER A 187 0.27 -15.23 -6.97
C SER A 187 0.69 -14.84 -5.55
N ASN A 188 -0.06 -13.95 -4.89
CA ASN A 188 0.21 -13.50 -3.52
C ASN A 188 -0.63 -14.21 -2.45
N LEU A 189 -1.49 -15.17 -2.83
CA LEU A 189 -2.19 -16.02 -1.87
C LEU A 189 -1.21 -16.92 -1.10
N ARG A 190 -1.44 -17.09 0.19
CA ARG A 190 -0.63 -17.97 1.04
C ARG A 190 -0.61 -19.41 0.50
N PRO A 191 0.54 -20.12 0.54
CA PRO A 191 0.65 -21.49 0.06
C PRO A 191 -0.36 -22.48 0.67
N LEU A 192 -0.76 -22.26 1.92
CA LEU A 192 -1.72 -23.10 2.62
C LEU A 192 -3.11 -23.11 1.96
N VAL A 193 -3.52 -21.99 1.32
CA VAL A 193 -4.76 -21.93 0.54
C VAL A 193 -4.68 -22.91 -0.65
N TRP A 194 -3.56 -22.90 -1.36
CA TRP A 194 -3.34 -23.81 -2.50
C TRP A 194 -3.31 -25.27 -2.08
N LEU A 195 -2.68 -25.58 -0.94
CA LEU A 195 -2.67 -26.92 -0.35
C LEU A 195 -4.09 -27.45 -0.15
N LEU A 196 -4.95 -26.67 0.49
CA LEU A 196 -6.29 -27.15 0.86
C LEU A 196 -7.18 -27.31 -0.36
N ILE A 197 -7.17 -26.34 -1.29
CA ILE A 197 -7.99 -26.41 -2.50
C ILE A 197 -7.57 -27.59 -3.39
N THR A 198 -6.27 -27.86 -3.52
CA THR A 198 -5.76 -28.94 -4.39
C THR A 198 -5.73 -30.31 -3.71
N SER A 199 -5.95 -30.40 -2.39
CA SER A 199 -5.99 -31.67 -1.67
C SER A 199 -7.27 -32.47 -1.90
N GLN A 200 -8.39 -31.81 -2.23
CA GLN A 200 -9.71 -32.42 -2.41
C GLN A 200 -10.30 -32.10 -3.79
N GLN A 201 -9.53 -32.39 -4.83
CA GLN A 201 -9.97 -32.17 -6.21
C GLN A 201 -11.21 -33.02 -6.53
N HIS A 202 -12.14 -32.45 -7.30
CA HIS A 202 -13.39 -33.06 -7.78
C HIS A 202 -14.59 -33.11 -6.81
N ASP A 203 -14.50 -32.51 -5.62
CA ASP A 203 -15.70 -32.30 -4.79
C ASP A 203 -16.48 -31.05 -5.22
N ARG A 204 -17.82 -31.10 -5.12
CA ARG A 204 -18.71 -29.96 -5.31
C ARG A 204 -18.33 -28.79 -4.40
N SER A 205 -17.95 -29.09 -3.16
CA SER A 205 -17.48 -28.09 -2.18
C SER A 205 -16.29 -27.27 -2.69
N THR A 206 -15.40 -27.91 -3.46
CA THR A 206 -14.24 -27.26 -4.06
C THR A 206 -14.68 -26.25 -5.12
N PHE A 207 -15.62 -26.61 -6.00
CA PHE A 207 -16.15 -25.67 -6.99
C PHE A 207 -16.88 -24.47 -6.37
N GLU A 208 -17.62 -24.68 -5.27
CA GLU A 208 -18.27 -23.58 -4.54
C GLU A 208 -17.23 -22.60 -3.98
N LEU A 209 -16.17 -23.12 -3.36
CA LEU A 209 -15.05 -22.29 -2.86
C LEU A 209 -14.32 -21.56 -4.00
N LEU A 210 -14.06 -22.21 -5.14
CA LEU A 210 -13.41 -21.55 -6.29
C LEU A 210 -14.24 -20.38 -6.82
N ASN A 211 -15.56 -20.51 -6.86
CA ASN A 211 -16.47 -19.45 -7.27
C ASN A 211 -16.52 -18.29 -6.26
N GLU A 212 -16.45 -18.59 -4.97
CA GLU A 212 -16.34 -17.60 -3.89
C GLU A 212 -15.02 -16.83 -3.99
N LEU A 213 -13.89 -17.52 -4.19
CA LEU A 213 -12.58 -16.88 -4.40
C LEU A 213 -12.57 -15.98 -5.64
N ALA A 214 -13.17 -16.43 -6.75
CA ALA A 214 -13.33 -15.59 -7.94
C ALA A 214 -14.17 -14.34 -7.64
N GLN A 215 -15.24 -14.47 -6.84
CA GLN A 215 -16.07 -13.33 -6.45
C GLN A 215 -15.28 -12.35 -5.56
N LEU A 216 -14.53 -12.83 -4.57
CA LEU A 216 -13.65 -11.99 -3.74
C LEU A 216 -12.59 -11.27 -4.60
N LEU A 217 -12.09 -11.95 -5.64
CA LEU A 217 -11.13 -11.37 -6.56
C LEU A 217 -11.74 -10.27 -7.43
N VAL A 218 -12.97 -10.44 -7.92
CA VAL A 218 -13.73 -9.37 -8.62
C VAL A 218 -13.76 -8.11 -7.76
N HIS A 219 -14.20 -8.22 -6.50
CA HIS A 219 -14.24 -7.07 -5.60
C HIS A 219 -12.86 -6.44 -5.37
N SER A 220 -11.81 -7.26 -5.26
CA SER A 220 -10.45 -6.79 -5.02
C SER A 220 -9.86 -6.06 -6.23
N VAL A 221 -10.14 -6.54 -7.44
CA VAL A 221 -9.74 -5.90 -8.70
C VAL A 221 -10.54 -4.61 -8.92
N SER A 222 -11.84 -4.60 -8.64
CA SER A 222 -12.65 -3.38 -8.72
C SER A 222 -12.20 -2.29 -7.73
N ARG A 223 -11.57 -2.65 -6.61
CA ARG A 223 -10.97 -1.68 -5.65
C ARG A 223 -9.66 -1.06 -6.12
N SER A 224 -9.06 -1.57 -7.19
CA SER A 224 -7.68 -1.24 -7.57
C SER A 224 -7.43 0.22 -7.92
N TYR A 225 -8.40 0.92 -8.50
CA TYR A 225 -8.26 2.32 -8.87
C TYR A 225 -8.15 3.26 -7.66
N ILE A 226 -8.60 2.81 -6.47
CA ILE A 226 -8.42 3.55 -5.22
C ILE A 226 -6.93 3.75 -4.91
N CYS A 227 -6.05 2.83 -5.35
CA CYS A 227 -4.61 3.01 -5.21
C CYS A 227 -4.10 4.24 -5.99
N GLU A 228 -4.65 4.51 -7.16
CA GLU A 228 -4.34 5.74 -7.92
C GLU A 228 -4.77 6.96 -7.13
N TYR A 229 -6.00 6.94 -6.59
CA TYR A 229 -6.53 8.08 -5.87
C TYR A 229 -5.78 8.38 -4.58
N ILE A 230 -5.36 7.36 -3.83
CA ILE A 230 -4.49 7.54 -2.66
C ILE A 230 -3.17 8.20 -3.09
N GLY A 231 -2.58 7.78 -4.22
CA GLY A 231 -1.36 8.36 -4.76
C GLY A 231 -1.50 9.84 -5.14
N LEU A 232 -2.58 10.19 -5.84
CA LEU A 232 -2.88 11.56 -6.23
C LEU A 232 -3.13 12.45 -5.01
N LEU A 233 -3.91 11.99 -4.04
CA LEU A 233 -4.15 12.71 -2.78
C LEU A 233 -2.85 13.03 -2.05
N VAL A 234 -1.93 12.07 -1.94
CA VAL A 234 -0.65 12.29 -1.27
C VAL A 234 0.18 13.36 -2.00
N ILE A 235 0.20 13.35 -3.34
CA ILE A 235 0.89 14.38 -4.12
C ILE A 235 0.24 15.74 -3.90
N GLU A 236 -1.08 15.84 -3.91
CA GLU A 236 -1.78 17.10 -3.69
C GLU A 236 -1.51 17.67 -2.30
N LEU A 237 -1.57 16.84 -1.26
CA LEU A 237 -1.26 17.26 0.11
C LEU A 237 0.19 17.69 0.28
N VAL A 238 1.14 16.97 -0.32
CA VAL A 238 2.56 17.36 -0.31
C VAL A 238 2.77 18.64 -1.11
N SER A 239 2.16 18.77 -2.29
CA SER A 239 2.23 19.98 -3.12
C SER A 239 1.71 21.21 -2.37
N PHE A 240 0.63 21.03 -1.63
CA PHE A 240 0.06 22.04 -0.76
C PHE A 240 1.04 22.43 0.36
N LEU A 241 1.64 21.46 1.07
CA LEU A 241 2.61 21.77 2.12
C LEU A 241 3.87 22.46 1.57
N VAL A 242 4.33 22.10 0.36
CA VAL A 242 5.46 22.76 -0.31
C VAL A 242 5.13 24.21 -0.69
N SER A 243 3.85 24.53 -0.99
CA SER A 243 3.45 25.88 -1.39
C SER A 243 3.29 26.85 -0.21
N ILE A 244 3.23 26.35 1.03
CA ILE A 244 3.16 27.19 2.22
C ILE A 244 4.47 28.00 2.35
N PRO A 245 4.41 29.35 2.41
CA PRO A 245 5.59 30.16 2.59
C PRO A 245 6.29 29.83 3.91
N ARG A 246 7.48 29.21 3.84
CA ARG A 246 8.30 28.99 5.02
C ARG A 246 8.78 30.34 5.52
N LYS A 247 8.38 30.75 6.73
CA LYS A 247 9.03 31.88 7.42
C LYS A 247 10.50 31.51 7.51
N LYS A 248 11.38 32.24 6.81
CA LYS A 248 12.83 32.08 6.93
C LYS A 248 13.18 32.25 8.39
N THR A 249 13.37 31.16 9.12
CA THR A 249 14.08 31.19 10.38
C THR A 249 15.49 31.62 10.03
N ASN A 250 15.85 32.84 10.44
CA ASN A 250 17.20 33.37 10.37
C ASN A 250 18.13 32.43 11.14
N ILE A 251 18.64 31.41 10.49
CA ILE A 251 19.89 30.77 10.89
C ILE A 251 20.94 31.45 10.04
N LEU A 252 21.67 32.36 10.70
CA LEU A 252 22.88 33.00 10.18
C LEU A 252 23.76 31.93 9.53
N LEU A 253 23.78 31.88 8.19
CA LEU A 253 24.79 31.12 7.47
C LEU A 253 26.12 31.81 7.74
N SER A 254 26.93 31.22 8.62
CA SER A 254 28.36 31.47 8.65
C SER A 254 28.93 31.10 7.28
N THR A 255 29.29 32.12 6.52
CA THR A 255 29.99 32.03 5.25
C THR A 255 31.39 31.46 5.46
N THR A 256 31.60 30.19 5.11
CA THR A 256 32.91 29.68 4.70
C THR A 256 32.73 28.79 3.48
N PRO A 257 33.32 29.15 2.32
CA PRO A 257 33.28 28.31 1.13
C PRO A 257 34.36 27.22 1.23
N HIS A 258 34.00 26.02 0.76
CA HIS A 258 34.85 24.85 0.51
C HIS A 258 34.95 23.77 1.60
N SER A 259 34.05 22.80 1.51
CA SER A 259 34.34 21.38 1.83
C SER A 259 33.35 20.48 1.07
N PRO A 260 33.81 19.51 0.23
CA PRO A 260 32.96 18.76 -0.69
C PRO A 260 32.32 17.49 -0.11
N ASN A 261 32.33 17.30 1.22
CA ASN A 261 31.76 16.12 1.88
C ASN A 261 30.83 16.54 3.01
N PHE A 262 29.59 16.89 2.68
CA PHE A 262 28.50 16.94 3.64
C PHE A 262 27.41 15.96 3.21
N ALA A 263 27.29 14.86 3.95
CA ALA A 263 26.01 14.19 4.06
C ALA A 263 25.00 15.19 4.65
N PRO A 264 23.78 15.31 4.12
CA PRO A 264 22.81 16.24 4.66
C PRO A 264 22.55 15.86 6.12
N THR A 265 22.92 16.76 7.03
CA THR A 265 22.59 16.69 8.45
C THR A 265 21.08 16.63 8.61
N GLU A 266 20.61 15.65 9.39
CA GLU A 266 19.22 15.49 9.82
C GLU A 266 18.76 16.80 10.48
N GLY A 267 18.01 17.63 9.73
CA GLY A 267 17.67 18.99 10.14
C GLY A 267 17.40 19.97 8.99
N GLU A 268 17.71 19.62 7.74
CA GLU A 268 17.30 20.43 6.59
C GLU A 268 15.79 20.25 6.32
N GLY A 269 15.02 21.32 6.56
CA GLY A 269 13.56 21.35 6.48
C GLY A 269 12.98 20.71 5.21
N GLY A 270 12.37 19.54 5.39
CA GLY A 270 11.70 18.77 4.36
C GLY A 270 10.36 18.19 4.86
N ILE A 271 9.50 17.83 3.92
CA ILE A 271 8.24 17.14 4.22
C ILE A 271 8.51 15.64 4.26
N SER A 272 8.16 15.00 5.36
CA SER A 272 8.27 13.54 5.50
C SER A 272 6.93 12.90 5.25
N VAL A 273 6.90 11.91 4.35
CA VAL A 273 5.73 11.06 4.10
C VAL A 273 6.04 9.66 4.63
N ILE A 274 5.22 9.19 5.57
CA ILE A 274 5.42 7.93 6.27
C ILE A 274 4.21 7.03 6.04
N TRP A 275 4.40 5.89 5.39
CA TRP A 275 3.39 4.83 5.28
C TRP A 275 3.63 3.79 6.37
N LYS A 276 2.66 3.62 7.27
CA LYS A 276 2.65 2.60 8.32
C LYS A 276 1.67 1.50 7.91
N ILE A 277 2.16 0.26 7.82
CA ILE A 277 1.36 -0.89 7.40
C ILE A 277 1.21 -1.80 8.61
N ARG A 278 -0.03 -2.07 9.01
CA ARG A 278 -0.28 -3.01 10.11
C ARG A 278 -0.07 -4.45 9.61
N PRO A 279 0.66 -5.31 10.34
CA PRO A 279 0.80 -6.72 9.99
C PRO A 279 -0.55 -7.43 10.02
N LYS A 280 -0.67 -8.53 9.25
CA LYS A 280 -1.90 -9.31 9.17
C LYS A 280 -2.16 -9.97 10.53
N ARG A 281 -3.40 -9.96 11.00
CA ARG A 281 -3.82 -10.78 12.14
C ARG A 281 -4.59 -11.96 11.61
N ASN A 282 -4.23 -13.16 12.05
CA ASN A 282 -5.02 -14.33 11.71
C ASN A 282 -6.24 -14.43 12.63
N ILE A 283 -7.22 -13.57 12.39
CA ILE A 283 -8.53 -13.55 13.05
C ILE A 283 -9.63 -13.41 11.98
N PRO A 284 -10.86 -13.89 12.25
CA PRO A 284 -12.00 -13.68 11.36
C PRO A 284 -12.28 -12.18 11.14
N GLY A 285 -12.62 -11.81 9.90
CA GLY A 285 -12.93 -10.43 9.52
C GLY A 285 -11.79 -9.42 9.70
N ASP A 286 -10.52 -9.85 9.70
CA ASP A 286 -9.40 -8.91 9.82
C ASP A 286 -9.34 -7.94 8.64
N ARG A 287 -8.96 -6.69 8.94
CA ARG A 287 -8.85 -5.61 7.96
C ARG A 287 -7.48 -4.97 8.05
N ILE A 288 -6.79 -4.89 6.92
CA ILE A 288 -5.48 -4.28 6.85
C ILE A 288 -5.61 -2.77 6.98
N ARG A 289 -4.88 -2.24 7.95
CA ARG A 289 -4.77 -0.81 8.18
C ARG A 289 -3.54 -0.26 7.47
N LEU A 290 -3.76 0.67 6.54
CA LEU A 290 -2.73 1.54 5.98
C LEU A 290 -2.89 2.92 6.61
N SER A 291 -1.84 3.42 7.27
CA SER A 291 -1.82 4.80 7.76
C SER A 291 -0.75 5.59 7.02
N ILE A 292 -1.09 6.75 6.49
CA ILE A 292 -0.16 7.68 5.84
C ILE A 292 -0.06 8.90 6.73
N VAL A 293 1.16 9.24 7.13
CA VAL A 293 1.44 10.41 7.96
C VAL A 293 2.30 11.35 7.13
N ILE A 294 1.82 12.57 6.92
CA ILE A 294 2.55 13.63 6.23
C ILE A 294 2.90 14.70 7.28
N CYS A 295 4.19 14.96 7.46
CA CYS A 295 4.70 15.92 8.44
C CYS A 295 5.57 16.94 7.73
N ASP A 296 5.35 18.22 7.99
CA ASP A 296 6.34 19.26 7.69
C ASP A 296 7.25 19.39 8.92
N GLN A 297 8.55 19.14 8.75
CA GLN A 297 9.51 19.27 9.84
C GLN A 297 9.85 20.74 10.15
N ALA A 298 9.46 21.69 9.29
CA ALA A 298 9.84 23.09 9.38
C ALA A 298 8.70 24.04 9.82
N ALA A 299 7.44 23.58 9.82
CA ALA A 299 6.30 24.44 10.11
C ALA A 299 5.28 23.80 11.08
N ALA A 300 5.07 24.47 12.21
CA ALA A 300 3.94 24.25 13.10
C ALA A 300 2.78 25.13 12.63
N ASP A 301 1.77 24.57 11.97
CA ASP A 301 0.55 25.32 11.62
C ASP A 301 -0.70 24.59 12.12
N TRP A 302 -1.34 25.19 13.12
CA TRP A 302 -2.54 24.68 13.78
C TRP A 302 -3.82 24.98 12.97
N GLU A 303 -3.83 26.05 12.16
CA GLU A 303 -5.00 26.44 11.34
C GLU A 303 -5.28 25.42 10.23
N LEU A 304 -4.23 24.76 9.75
CA LEU A 304 -4.30 23.68 8.78
C LEU A 304 -5.11 22.49 9.30
N GLY A 305 -4.96 22.16 10.60
CA GLY A 305 -5.67 21.06 11.23
C GLY A 305 -7.18 21.28 11.32
N ALA A 306 -7.59 22.51 11.62
CA ALA A 306 -8.99 22.90 11.64
C ALA A 306 -9.61 22.86 10.23
N LYS A 307 -8.89 23.31 9.20
CA LYS A 307 -9.35 23.28 7.79
C LYS A 307 -9.52 21.86 7.24
N ILE A 308 -8.59 20.95 7.52
CA ILE A 308 -8.69 19.55 7.08
C ILE A 308 -9.84 18.82 7.80
N THR A 309 -9.95 18.97 9.12
CA THR A 309 -10.94 18.23 9.92
C THR A 309 -12.38 18.68 9.65
N SER A 310 -12.60 19.99 9.51
CA SER A 310 -13.92 20.55 9.17
C SER A 310 -14.38 20.17 7.76
N ARG A 311 -13.46 20.05 6.80
CA ARG A 311 -13.79 19.87 5.37
C ARG A 311 -13.77 18.42 4.87
N ALA A 312 -13.07 17.51 5.54
CA ALA A 312 -13.17 16.06 5.30
C ALA A 312 -14.58 15.47 5.59
N ASN A 313 -15.46 16.28 6.18
CA ASN A 313 -16.85 15.94 6.49
C ASN A 313 -17.86 16.76 5.66
N ILE A 314 -17.43 17.46 4.60
CA ILE A 314 -18.36 18.11 3.66
C ILE A 314 -19.03 17.04 2.80
N GLU A 315 -20.36 17.07 2.70
CA GLU A 315 -21.13 16.24 1.77
C GLU A 315 -20.87 16.70 0.33
N VAL A 316 -20.40 15.79 -0.53
CA VAL A 316 -20.18 16.07 -1.95
C VAL A 316 -21.54 16.09 -2.64
N THR A 317 -22.06 17.28 -2.92
CA THR A 317 -23.29 17.46 -3.70
C THR A 317 -23.03 17.19 -5.18
N LYS A 318 -23.20 15.94 -5.63
CA LYS A 318 -23.45 15.46 -7.02
C LYS A 318 -22.71 16.14 -8.21
N LYS A 319 -21.67 16.94 -8.02
CA LYS A 319 -20.79 17.45 -9.07
C LYS A 319 -19.61 16.51 -9.21
N THR A 320 -19.28 16.11 -10.44
CA THR A 320 -18.12 15.25 -10.69
C THR A 320 -16.82 16.00 -10.40
N LEU A 321 -15.75 15.29 -10.01
CA LEU A 321 -14.44 15.92 -9.76
C LEU A 321 -14.00 16.78 -10.96
N LYS A 322 -14.29 16.32 -12.18
CA LYS A 322 -14.01 17.04 -13.42
C LYS A 322 -14.75 18.38 -13.51
N GLU A 323 -16.05 18.41 -13.22
CA GLU A 323 -16.84 19.65 -13.19
C GLU A 323 -16.33 20.66 -12.15
N LEU A 324 -15.80 20.17 -11.03
CA LEU A 324 -15.19 21.00 -9.99
C LEU A 324 -13.85 21.60 -10.42
N TYR A 325 -13.00 20.85 -11.14
CA TYR A 325 -11.73 21.35 -11.67
C TYR A 325 -11.96 22.37 -12.81
N ASP A 326 -13.02 22.19 -13.59
CA ASP A 326 -13.38 23.07 -14.71
C ASP A 326 -14.03 24.41 -14.23
N ASP A 327 -14.71 24.42 -13.07
CA ASP A 327 -15.38 25.62 -12.49
C ASP A 327 -14.40 26.58 -11.74
N THR A 328 -13.25 26.10 -11.27
CA THR A 328 -12.33 26.92 -10.44
C THR A 328 -11.36 27.76 -11.28
N ASN A 329 -11.53 29.08 -11.27
CA ASN A 329 -10.49 30.03 -11.71
C ASN A 329 -9.22 29.85 -10.85
N LEU A 330 -8.16 29.34 -11.47
CA LEU A 330 -6.92 28.77 -10.90
C LEU A 330 -6.07 29.65 -9.94
N ASN A 331 -6.49 30.85 -9.55
CA ASN A 331 -5.58 31.82 -8.92
C ASN A 331 -5.77 32.07 -7.41
N ALA A 332 -6.79 31.51 -6.74
CA ALA A 332 -6.98 31.73 -5.29
C ALA A 332 -7.35 30.48 -4.45
N GLU A 333 -7.52 29.31 -5.08
CA GLU A 333 -8.23 28.18 -4.46
C GLU A 333 -7.53 26.81 -4.60
N SER A 334 -6.21 26.76 -4.75
CA SER A 334 -5.47 25.47 -4.75
C SER A 334 -5.66 24.66 -3.46
N ILE A 335 -6.00 25.32 -2.35
CA ILE A 335 -6.31 24.71 -1.05
C ILE A 335 -7.70 24.04 -1.06
N SER A 336 -8.68 24.57 -1.80
CA SER A 336 -10.02 23.99 -1.83
C SER A 336 -10.01 22.66 -2.60
N LEU A 337 -9.21 22.55 -3.65
CA LEU A 337 -9.15 21.40 -4.56
C LEU A 337 -8.66 20.10 -3.91
N GLY A 338 -7.50 20.12 -3.24
CA GLY A 338 -6.98 18.95 -2.53
C GLY A 338 -7.84 18.52 -1.33
N LEU A 339 -8.65 19.42 -0.79
CA LEU A 339 -9.60 19.15 0.28
C LEU A 339 -10.92 18.55 -0.24
N TYR A 340 -11.39 18.93 -1.44
CA TYR A 340 -12.49 18.24 -2.13
C TYR A 340 -12.11 16.81 -2.54
N TYR A 341 -10.82 16.56 -2.79
CA TYR A 341 -10.31 15.22 -3.03
C TYR A 341 -10.54 14.29 -1.84
N LEU A 342 -10.44 14.79 -0.60
CA LEU A 342 -10.68 14.00 0.61
C LEU A 342 -12.13 13.53 0.71
N SER A 343 -13.10 14.41 0.43
CA SER A 343 -14.52 14.07 0.50
C SER A 343 -14.90 13.09 -0.62
N PHE A 344 -14.39 13.28 -1.83
CA PHE A 344 -14.56 12.33 -2.93
C PHE A 344 -13.95 10.96 -2.62
N LEU A 345 -12.71 10.93 -2.12
CA LEU A 345 -12.05 9.67 -1.75
C LEU A 345 -12.81 8.95 -0.64
N LYS A 346 -13.39 9.69 0.32
CA LYS A 346 -14.24 9.11 1.38
C LYS A 346 -15.48 8.42 0.83
N GLU A 347 -16.17 9.05 -0.13
CA GLU A 347 -17.34 8.46 -0.79
C GLU A 347 -16.94 7.20 -1.57
N VAL A 348 -15.89 7.30 -2.40
CA VAL A 348 -15.37 6.17 -3.19
C VAL A 348 -14.96 5.00 -2.29
N CYS A 349 -14.22 5.27 -1.22
CA CYS A 349 -13.83 4.24 -0.24
C CYS A 349 -15.07 3.59 0.39
N THR A 350 -16.06 4.38 0.80
CA THR A 350 -17.30 3.87 1.42
C THR A 350 -18.06 2.95 0.47
N ASN A 351 -18.21 3.34 -0.81
CA ASN A 351 -18.85 2.52 -1.84
C ASN A 351 -18.13 1.18 -2.08
N HIS A 352 -16.86 1.09 -1.72
CA HIS A 352 -16.04 -0.11 -1.88
C HIS A 352 -15.81 -0.85 -0.55
N GLY A 353 -16.50 -0.45 0.52
CA GLY A 353 -16.38 -1.05 1.84
C GLY A 353 -15.07 -0.74 2.57
N ILE A 354 -14.31 0.26 2.13
CA ILE A 354 -13.07 0.74 2.75
C ILE A 354 -13.41 1.88 3.71
N THR A 355 -12.96 1.78 4.96
CA THR A 355 -13.16 2.86 5.94
C THR A 355 -11.99 3.84 5.82
N PHE A 356 -12.29 5.09 5.44
CA PHE A 356 -11.31 6.17 5.32
C PHE A 356 -11.53 7.26 6.38
N GLN A 357 -10.44 7.66 7.03
CA GLN A 357 -10.40 8.74 8.01
C GLN A 357 -9.22 9.67 7.72
N ALA A 358 -9.47 10.98 7.74
CA ALA A 358 -8.43 12.00 7.64
C ALA A 358 -8.54 12.95 8.85
N PHE A 359 -7.43 13.19 9.53
CA PHE A 359 -7.37 14.08 10.69
C PHE A 359 -5.97 14.65 10.86
N VAL A 360 -5.85 15.73 11.63
CA VAL A 360 -4.55 16.36 11.93
C VAL A 360 -4.26 16.24 13.41
N THR A 361 -3.02 15.92 13.75
CA THR A 361 -2.52 15.89 15.13
C THR A 361 -1.32 16.80 15.27
N THR A 362 -1.16 17.41 16.43
CA THR A 362 0.06 18.15 16.79
C THR A 362 0.99 17.22 17.58
N GLY A 363 2.27 17.21 17.23
CA GLY A 363 3.28 16.45 17.96
C GLY A 363 3.91 17.24 19.10
N ILE A 364 4.76 16.56 19.86
CA ILE A 364 5.40 17.07 21.07
C ILE A 364 6.28 18.30 20.78
N LYS A 365 6.88 18.37 19.59
CA LYS A 365 7.73 19.49 19.13
C LYS A 365 6.94 20.61 18.43
N GLY A 366 5.60 20.60 18.50
CA GLY A 366 4.74 21.58 17.84
C GLY A 366 4.45 21.30 16.36
N ASN A 367 5.09 20.31 15.75
CA ASN A 367 4.89 19.94 14.34
C ASN A 367 3.44 19.46 14.09
N SER A 368 2.88 19.83 12.94
CA SER A 368 1.56 19.35 12.49
C SER A 368 1.71 18.09 11.62
N TYR A 369 0.92 17.06 11.93
CA TYR A 369 0.91 15.78 11.22
C TYR A 369 -0.46 15.57 10.58
N ILE A 370 -0.50 15.45 9.25
CA ILE A 370 -1.70 15.03 8.53
C ILE A 370 -1.73 13.51 8.55
N ASN A 371 -2.77 12.93 9.13
CA ASN A 371 -2.96 11.49 9.23
C ASN A 371 -4.11 11.05 8.32
N LEU A 372 -3.80 10.17 7.39
CA LEU A 372 -4.76 9.45 6.56
C LEU A 372 -4.78 8.00 7.02
N THR A 373 -5.94 7.45 7.36
CA THR A 373 -6.08 6.05 7.76
C THR A 373 -7.10 5.36 6.88
N PHE A 374 -6.69 4.24 6.28
CA PHE A 374 -7.51 3.36 5.47
C PHE A 374 -7.58 2.00 6.13
N TYR A 375 -8.79 1.47 6.29
CA TYR A 375 -9.04 0.07 6.62
C TYR A 375 -9.61 -0.59 5.37
N PHE A 376 -8.90 -1.56 4.82
CA PHE A 376 -9.28 -2.22 3.56
C PHE A 376 -10.27 -3.36 3.74
#